data_AF-A0A925KHC6-F1
#
_entry.id   AF-A0A925KHC6-F1
#
_cell.length_a   1.000
_cell.length_b   1.000
_cell.length_c   1.000
_cell.angle_alpha   90.00
_cell.angle_beta   90.00
_cell.angle_gamma   90.00
#
_symmetry.space_group_name_H-M   'P 1'
#
loop_
_entity.id
_entity.type
_entity.pdbx_description
1 polymer ?
#
loop_
_entity_poly.entity_id
_entity_poly.type
_entity_poly.pdbx_seq_one_letter_code
_entity_poly.pdbx_strand_id
1 'polypeptide(L)' 'MRWPWIVGSVWLLGVLSACTETPQTLRKTDAKAWDAAQNGFVAPGWKSGDQSSWEEQMRNRAQAQNEYTRAPAAAQ' A
#
# COMPACT_ATOMS: atom_id res chain seq x y z
N MET A 1 -13.96 44.35 6.11
CA MET A 1 -13.12 43.76 5.03
C MET A 1 -12.10 42.77 5.61
N ARG A 2 -12.53 41.61 6.13
CA ARG A 2 -11.63 40.51 6.57
C ARG A 2 -12.14 39.12 6.18
N TRP A 3 -13.34 39.07 5.61
CA TRP A 3 -14.05 37.87 5.18
C TRP A 3 -13.26 36.96 4.23
N PRO A 4 -12.55 37.45 3.20
CA PRO A 4 -11.83 36.54 2.28
C PRO A 4 -10.65 35.80 2.95
N TRP A 5 -10.02 36.40 3.96
CA TRP A 5 -8.91 35.80 4.70
C TRP A 5 -9.37 34.68 5.65
N ILE A 6 -10.56 34.86 6.24
CA ILE A 6 -11.17 33.86 7.13
C ILE A 6 -11.61 32.63 6.32
N VAL A 7 -12.24 32.84 5.15
CA VAL A 7 -12.68 31.75 4.27
C VAL A 7 -11.48 30.94 3.74
N GLY A 8 -10.39 31.60 3.34
CA GLY A 8 -9.18 30.91 2.87
C GLY A 8 -8.50 30.06 3.94
N SER A 9 -8.48 30.52 5.20
CA SER A 9 -7.84 29.80 6.30
C SER A 9 -8.62 28.55 6.72
N VAL A 10 -9.96 28.61 6.69
CA VAL A 10 -10.82 27.45 6.98
C VAL A 10 -10.66 26.35 5.92
N TRP A 11 -10.46 26.73 4.65
CA TRP A 11 -10.22 25.76 3.57
C TRP A 11 -8.90 25.01 3.73
N LEU A 12 -7.82 25.69 4.09
CA LEU A 12 -6.50 25.07 4.29
C LEU A 12 -6.51 24.06 5.45
N LEU A 13 -7.21 24.37 6.54
CA LEU A 13 -7.36 23.45 7.68
C LEU A 13 -8.20 22.21 7.33
N GLY A 14 -9.22 22.36 6.48
CA GLY A 14 -10.08 21.25 6.05
C GLY A 14 -9.40 20.23 5.13
N VAL A 15 -8.39 20.65 4.34
CA VAL A 15 -7.64 19.71 3.48
C VAL A 15 -6.61 18.92 4.27
N LEU A 16 -6.08 19.46 5.38
CA LEU A 16 -5.09 18.78 6.23
C LEU A 16 -5.69 17.60 7.02
N SER A 17 -6.99 17.63 7.35
CA SER A 17 -7.64 16.53 8.06
C SER A 17 -7.88 15.29 7.19
N ALA A 18 -7.72 15.40 5.87
CA ALA A 18 -7.77 14.23 4.99
C ALA A 18 -6.55 13.30 5.13
N CYS A 19 -5.47 13.75 5.78
CA CYS A 19 -4.27 12.93 6.01
C CYS A 19 -4.27 12.19 7.37
N THR A 20 -5.34 12.25 8.16
CA THR A 20 -5.44 11.49 9.41
C THR A 20 -6.10 10.14 9.13
N GLU A 21 -5.29 9.13 8.78
CA GLU A 21 -5.78 7.75 8.71
C GLU A 21 -6.17 7.25 10.11
N THR A 22 -7.25 6.47 10.22
CA THR A 22 -7.63 5.81 11.48
C THR A 22 -6.49 4.93 11.98
N PRO A 23 -6.26 4.85 13.31
CA PRO A 23 -5.25 3.96 13.85
C PRO A 23 -5.54 2.52 13.41
N GLN A 24 -4.55 1.87 12.80
CA GLN A 24 -4.62 0.45 12.45
C GLN A 24 -4.59 -0.36 13.76
N THR A 25 -5.77 -0.70 14.28
CA THR A 25 -5.93 -1.41 15.56
C THR A 25 -5.79 -2.92 15.45
N LEU A 26 -5.78 -3.45 14.22
CA LEU A 26 -5.64 -4.88 13.97
C LEU A 26 -4.20 -5.33 14.20
N ARG A 27 -3.97 -6.16 15.22
CA ARG A 27 -2.68 -6.83 15.41
C ARG A 27 -2.62 -8.11 14.58
N LYS A 28 -1.61 -8.21 13.73
CA LYS A 28 -1.31 -9.44 12.99
C LYS A 28 -0.54 -10.40 13.90
N THR A 29 -1.07 -11.61 14.06
CA THR A 29 -0.36 -12.74 14.69
C THR A 29 0.70 -13.28 13.75
N ASP A 30 1.80 -13.80 14.31
CA ASP A 30 2.79 -14.56 13.54
C ASP A 30 2.11 -15.77 12.90
N ALA A 31 2.15 -15.80 11.58
CA ALA A 31 1.57 -16.85 10.74
C ALA A 31 2.48 -17.07 9.53
N LYS A 32 2.43 -18.26 8.95
CA LYS A 32 3.19 -18.55 7.75
C LYS A 32 2.68 -17.67 6.62
N ALA A 33 3.57 -17.21 5.75
CA ALA A 33 3.20 -16.28 4.68
C ALA A 33 2.16 -16.87 3.69
N TRP A 34 2.13 -18.20 3.56
CA TRP A 34 1.19 -18.94 2.72
C TRP A 34 -0.14 -19.30 3.41
N ASP A 35 -0.30 -18.99 4.70
CA ASP A 35 -1.58 -19.12 5.41
C ASP A 35 -2.44 -17.87 5.12
N ALA A 36 -3.07 -17.86 3.94
CA ALA A 36 -4.00 -16.81 3.54
C ALA A 36 -5.21 -16.74 4.47
N ALA A 37 -5.69 -15.52 4.73
CA ALA A 37 -7.02 -15.33 5.30
C ALA A 37 -8.09 -15.93 4.37
N GLN A 38 -9.06 -16.66 4.89
CA GLN A 38 -10.15 -17.23 4.08
C GLN A 38 -11.22 -16.17 3.78
N ASN A 39 -10.87 -15.16 2.98
CA ASN A 39 -11.76 -14.05 2.62
C ASN A 39 -11.65 -13.69 1.13
N GLY A 40 -12.50 -12.78 0.66
CA GLY A 40 -12.56 -12.37 -0.75
C GLY A 40 -11.36 -11.57 -1.27
N PHE A 41 -10.36 -11.30 -0.43
CA PHE A 41 -9.16 -10.54 -0.82
C PHE A 41 -8.00 -11.46 -1.23
N VAL A 42 -8.20 -12.77 -1.17
CA VAL A 42 -7.22 -13.76 -1.65
C VAL A 42 -7.15 -13.71 -3.17
N ALA A 43 -5.92 -13.70 -3.70
CA ALA A 43 -5.69 -13.69 -5.13
C ALA A 43 -6.30 -14.95 -5.80
N PRO A 44 -7.00 -14.81 -6.94
CA PRO A 44 -7.53 -15.95 -7.69
C PRO A 44 -6.44 -16.97 -8.03
N GLY A 45 -6.75 -18.26 -7.90
CA GLY A 45 -5.83 -19.36 -8.19
C GLY A 45 -4.87 -19.72 -7.06
N TRP A 46 -4.79 -18.92 -5.99
CA TRP A 46 -4.03 -19.26 -4.79
C TRP A 46 -4.89 -19.99 -3.76
N LYS A 47 -4.36 -21.06 -3.16
CA LYS A 47 -4.98 -21.79 -2.04
C LYS A 47 -4.23 -21.52 -0.73
N SER A 48 -4.97 -21.19 0.33
CA SER A 48 -4.40 -21.05 1.68
C SER A 48 -3.75 -22.37 2.13
N GLY A 49 -2.59 -22.29 2.76
CA GLY A 49 -1.81 -23.46 3.19
C GLY A 49 -0.89 -24.03 2.11
N ASP A 50 -1.06 -23.66 0.84
CA ASP A 50 -0.21 -24.09 -0.27
C ASP A 50 0.97 -23.14 -0.46
N GLN A 51 2.13 -23.54 0.07
CA GLN A 51 3.37 -22.78 -0.05
C GLN A 51 3.81 -22.65 -1.52
N SER A 52 3.69 -23.70 -2.33
CA SER A 52 4.18 -23.71 -3.71
C SER A 52 3.42 -22.70 -4.57
N SER A 53 2.10 -22.70 -4.46
CA SER A 53 1.20 -21.76 -5.13
C SER A 53 1.46 -20.31 -4.70
N TRP A 54 1.74 -20.10 -3.39
CA TRP A 54 2.09 -18.77 -2.87
C TRP A 54 3.42 -18.26 -3.46
N GLU A 55 4.44 -19.10 -3.50
CA GLU A 55 5.75 -18.71 -4.04
C GLU A 55 5.69 -18.41 -5.53
N GLU A 56 4.93 -19.15 -6.32
CA GLU A 56 4.71 -18.86 -7.73
C GLU A 56 4.07 -17.49 -7.94
N GLN A 57 3.04 -17.17 -7.17
CA GLN A 57 2.41 -15.84 -7.21
C GLN A 57 3.39 -14.73 -6.83
N MET A 58 4.22 -14.93 -5.80
CA MET A 58 5.23 -13.96 -5.40
C MET A 58 6.29 -13.75 -6.47
N ARG A 59 6.80 -14.84 -7.06
CA ARG A 59 7.77 -14.77 -8.17
C ARG A 59 7.20 -13.99 -9.34
N ASN A 60 5.98 -14.31 -9.76
CA ASN A 60 5.32 -13.64 -10.88
C ASN A 60 5.10 -12.14 -10.61
N ARG A 61 4.66 -11.76 -9.41
CA ARG A 61 4.47 -10.35 -9.03
C ARG A 61 5.78 -9.56 -8.98
N ALA A 62 6.84 -10.16 -8.44
CA ALA A 62 8.14 -9.50 -8.32
C ALA A 62 8.74 -9.12 -9.68
N GLN A 63 8.49 -9.92 -10.73
CA GLN A 63 8.96 -9.59 -12.08
C GLN A 63 8.46 -8.24 -12.59
N ALA A 64 7.24 -7.84 -12.22
CA ALA A 64 6.60 -6.61 -12.69
C ALA A 64 6.99 -5.36 -11.88
N GLN A 65 7.92 -5.48 -10.94
CA GLN A 65 8.35 -4.39 -10.04
C GLN A 65 9.85 -4.08 -10.15
N ASN A 66 10.55 -4.71 -11.10
CA ASN A 66 11.95 -4.42 -11.35
C ASN A 66 12.09 -3.14 -12.19
N GLU A 67 12.38 -2.02 -11.54
CA GLU A 67 12.75 -0.77 -12.23
C GLU A 67 14.24 -0.83 -12.61
N TYR A 68 14.55 -1.38 -13.80
CA TYR A 68 15.92 -1.39 -14.34
C TYR A 68 16.31 -0.07 -15.03
N THR A 69 15.80 1.07 -14.56
CA THR A 69 16.24 2.37 -15.07
C THR A 69 17.63 2.66 -14.51
N ARG A 70 18.70 2.35 -15.27
CA ARG A 70 20.04 2.87 -14.96
C ARG A 70 19.95 4.39 -15.00
N ALA A 71 20.15 5.05 -13.87
CA ALA A 71 20.36 6.49 -13.86
C ALA A 71 21.55 6.81 -14.78
N PRO A 72 21.42 7.75 -15.74
CA PRO A 72 22.59 8.20 -16.50
C PRO A 72 23.62 8.75 -15.51
N ALA A 73 24.90 8.45 -15.73
CA ALA A 73 25.97 9.03 -14.94
C ALA A 73 25.83 10.56 -14.98
N ALA A 74 25.76 11.20 -13.82
CA ALA A 74 25.75 12.64 -13.74
C ALA A 74 27.01 13.16 -14.44
N ALA A 75 26.82 13.97 -15.49
CA ALA A 75 27.91 14.73 -16.09
C ALA A 75 28.39 15.71 -15.02
N GLN A 76 29.65 15.52 -14.59
CA GLN A 76 30.38 16.42 -13.70
C GLN A 76 30.80 17.69 -14.46
#